data_AF-A0A1L8SRS3-F1
#
_entry.id   AF-A0A1L8SRS3-F1
#
_cell.length_a   1.000
_cell.length_b   1.000
_cell.length_c   1.000
_cell.angle_alpha   90.00
_cell.angle_beta   90.00
_cell.angle_gamma   90.00
#
_symmetry.space_group_name_H-M   'P 1'
#
loop_
_entity.id
_entity.type
_entity.pdbx_description
1 polymer ?
#
loop_
_entity_poly.entity_id
_entity_poly.type
_entity_poly.pdbx_seq_one_letter_code
_entity_poly.pdbx_strand_id
1 'polypeptide(L)' 'MYLSPQCGFASTEEGNILTEEQQWKKIALIKEIAEEVWKD' A
#
# COMPACT_ATOMS: atom_id res chain seq x y z
N MET A 1 8.56 2.91 14.36
CA MET A 1 7.17 3.12 13.90
C MET A 1 6.99 2.32 12.62
N TYR A 2 5.81 1.77 12.34
CA TYR A 2 5.57 0.96 11.13
C TYR A 2 4.34 1.48 10.40
N LEU A 3 4.44 1.57 9.07
CA LEU A 3 3.36 2.00 8.17
C LEU A 3 2.97 0.84 7.26
N SER A 4 1.67 0.58 7.14
CA SER A 4 1.11 -0.48 6.30
C SER A 4 -0.20 -0.02 5.67
N PRO A 5 -0.68 -0.70 4.61
CA PRO A 5 -2.04 -0.48 4.12
C PRO A 5 -3.06 -0.85 5.21
N GLN A 6 -4.29 -0.33 5.08
CA GLN A 6 -5.39 -0.62 6.01
C GLN A 6 -5.88 -2.08 5.93
N CYS A 7 -5.70 -2.73 4.78
CA CYS A 7 -6.09 -4.10 4.51
C CYS A 7 -5.15 -4.72 3.47
N GLY A 8 -5.16 -6.05 3.35
CA GLY A 8 -4.47 -6.74 2.27
C GLY A 8 -5.04 -6.35 0.88
N PHE A 9 -4.33 -6.71 -0.19
CA PHE A 9 -4.74 -6.39 -1.56
C PHE A 9 -6.08 -6.99 -1.98
N ALA A 10 -6.58 -8.03 -1.30
CA ALA A 10 -7.85 -8.70 -1.58
C ALA A 10 -8.87 -8.47 -0.44
N SER A 11 -9.37 -7.25 -0.30
CA SER A 11 -10.19 -6.81 0.84
C SER A 11 -11.71 -7.07 0.75
N THR A 12 -12.18 -7.91 -0.18
CA THR A 12 -13.59 -8.29 -0.31
C THR A 12 -13.72 -9.78 -0.64
N GLU A 13 -14.88 -10.39 -0.38
CA GLU A 13 -15.19 -11.80 -0.72
C GLU A 13 -15.10 -12.04 -2.24
N GLU A 14 -15.45 -11.02 -3.04
CA GLU A 14 -15.32 -11.00 -4.50
C GLU A 14 -13.89 -10.61 -4.97
N GLY A 15 -13.02 -10.20 -4.06
CA GLY A 15 -11.68 -9.68 -4.32
C GLY A 15 -11.68 -8.26 -4.88
N ASN A 16 -10.79 -7.41 -4.35
CA ASN A 16 -10.35 -6.22 -5.10
C ASN A 16 -9.32 -6.71 -6.12
N ILE A 17 -9.76 -7.06 -7.33
CA ILE A 17 -8.84 -7.48 -8.39
C ILE A 17 -7.99 -6.27 -8.79
N LEU A 18 -6.79 -6.24 -8.22
CA LEU A 18 -5.76 -5.28 -8.57
C LEU A 18 -4.80 -5.93 -9.55
N THR A 19 -4.50 -5.24 -10.65
CA THR A 19 -3.36 -5.62 -11.47
C THR A 19 -2.09 -5.57 -10.63
N GLU A 20 -1.07 -6.34 -11.02
CA GLU A 20 0.23 -6.31 -10.34
C GLU A 20 0.79 -4.88 -10.26
N GLU A 21 0.64 -4.09 -11.33
CA GLU A 21 1.02 -2.68 -11.37
C GLU A 21 0.31 -1.85 -10.29
N GLN A 22 -1.00 -2.06 -10.09
CA GLN A 22 -1.76 -1.37 -9.05
C GLN A 22 -1.31 -1.77 -7.64
N GLN A 23 -0.88 -3.02 -7.44
CA GLN A 23 -0.31 -3.47 -6.16
C GLN A 23 1.02 -2.76 -5.89
N TRP A 24 1.91 -2.68 -6.88
CA TRP A 24 3.19 -1.97 -6.75
C TRP A 24 3.01 -0.46 -6.52
N LYS A 25 2.02 0.17 -7.17
CA LYS A 25 1.67 1.58 -6.91
C LYS A 25 1.31 1.83 -5.45
N LYS A 26 0.57 0.91 -4.81
CA LYS A 26 0.23 1.02 -3.38
C LYS A 26 1.47 0.93 -2.48
N ILE A 27 2.41 0.04 -2.81
CA ILE A 27 3.68 -0.08 -2.05
C ILE A 27 4.52 1.19 -2.21
N ALA A 28 4.64 1.70 -3.44
CA ALA A 28 5.36 2.93 -3.72
C ALA A 28 4.79 4.13 -2.94
N LEU A 29 3.47 4.28 -2.90
CA LEU A 29 2.79 5.32 -2.13
C LEU A 29 3.11 5.24 -0.64
N ILE A 30 3.10 4.04 -0.05
CA ILE A 30 3.44 3.85 1.36
C ILE A 30 4.88 4.26 1.63
N LYS A 31 5.81 3.89 0.74
CA LYS A 31 7.21 4.30 0.84
C LYS A 31 7.36 5.82 0.78
N GLU A 32 6.71 6.47 -0.19
CA GLU A 32 6.72 7.93 -0.34
C GLU A 32 6.23 8.64 0.93
N ILE A 33 5.09 8.20 1.49
CA ILE A 33 4.56 8.75 2.74
C ILE A 33 5.52 8.51 3.91
N ALA A 34 6.11 7.31 3.98
CA ALA A 34 7.07 6.98 5.03
C ALA A 34 8.29 7.91 4.96
N GLU A 35 8.82 8.15 3.77
CA GLU A 35 9.93 9.07 3.52
C GLU A 35 9.52 10.54 3.74
N GLU A 36 8.26 10.92 3.51
CA GLU A 36 7.80 12.29 3.76
C GLU A 36 7.71 12.61 5.25
N VAL A 37 7.14 11.69 6.03
CA VAL A 37 6.76 11.92 7.44
C VAL A 37 7.92 11.62 8.41
N TRP A 38 8.74 10.60 8.14
CA TRP A 38 9.81 10.15 9.05
C TRP A 38 11.22 10.47 8.53
N LYS A 39 11.44 11.68 7.99
CA LYS A 39 12.76 12.16 7.56
C LYS A 39 13.71 12.32 8.75
N ASP A 40 14.32 11.25 9.23
CA ASP A 40 15.47 11.22 10.16
C ASP A 40 16.18 9.85 10.12
#